data_AF-A0A3D1TQQ8-F1
#
_entry.id   AF-A0A3D1TQQ8-F1
#
_cell.length_a   1.000
_cell.length_b   1.000
_cell.length_c   1.000
_cell.angle_alpha   90.00
_cell.angle_beta   90.00
_cell.angle_gamma   90.00
#
_symmetry.space_group_name_H-M   'P 1'
#
loop_
_entity.id
_entity.type
_entity.pdbx_description
1 polymer ?
#
loop_
_entity_poly.entity_id
_entity_poly.type
_entity_poly.pdbx_seq_one_letter_code
_entity_poly.pdbx_strand_id
1 'polypeptide(L)'
;MASGQLTSVELTKEYIARIIALDQGAEGVNSIIELNPDALEMAEHADKLRRQGTVLGPLHGIPVLLKDNIDTGDKMQTSAGSFALVGKPATQDSTVAANLRAGGAVILGKTNLSEWANFRSFESTSGWSGR
;
A
#
# COMPACT_ATOMS: atom_id res chain seq x y z
N MET A 1 3.91 -19.04 -4.53
CA MET A 1 4.23 -19.13 -3.08
C MET A 1 3.92 -20.48 -2.46
N ALA A 2 2.71 -21.04 -2.60
CA ALA A 2 2.39 -22.35 -2.01
C ALA A 2 3.32 -23.50 -2.48
N SER A 3 3.77 -23.47 -3.74
CA SER A 3 4.75 -24.42 -4.31
C SER A 3 6.20 -24.18 -3.87
N GLY A 4 6.49 -23.12 -3.12
CA GLY A 4 7.86 -22.73 -2.73
C GLY A 4 8.71 -22.07 -3.81
N GLN A 5 8.18 -21.88 -5.03
CA GLN A 5 8.92 -21.27 -6.17
C GLN A 5 9.01 -19.73 -6.12
N LEU A 6 8.33 -19.10 -5.16
CA LEU A 6 8.28 -17.65 -4.97
C LEU A 6 7.97 -17.39 -3.50
N THR A 7 8.60 -16.40 -2.90
CA THR A 7 8.36 -15.91 -1.55
C THR A 7 7.61 -14.57 -1.56
N SER A 8 6.99 -14.19 -0.45
CA SER A 8 6.35 -12.89 -0.29
C SER A 8 7.37 -11.76 -0.41
N VAL A 9 8.57 -11.95 0.15
CA VAL A 9 9.67 -10.98 0.06
C VAL A 9 10.11 -10.76 -1.37
N GLU A 10 10.32 -11.83 -2.15
CA GLU A 10 10.68 -11.73 -3.58
C GLU A 10 9.60 -10.96 -4.33
N LEU A 11 8.33 -11.35 -4.18
CA LEU A 11 7.22 -10.67 -4.85
C LEU A 11 7.11 -9.18 -4.47
N THR A 12 7.29 -8.87 -3.19
CA THR A 12 7.24 -7.49 -2.69
C THR A 12 8.39 -6.65 -3.25
N LYS A 13 9.61 -7.20 -3.28
CA LYS A 13 10.78 -6.54 -3.88
C LYS A 13 10.59 -6.28 -5.37
N GLU A 14 10.05 -7.24 -6.11
CA GLU A 14 9.76 -7.08 -7.55
C GLU A 14 8.79 -5.92 -7.79
N TYR A 15 7.73 -5.80 -7.00
CA TYR A 15 6.79 -4.68 -7.15
C TYR A 15 7.39 -3.34 -6.72
N ILE A 16 8.18 -3.28 -5.64
CA ILE A 16 8.89 -2.06 -5.26
C ILE A 16 9.84 -1.61 -6.38
N ALA A 17 10.63 -2.53 -6.92
CA ALA A 17 11.56 -2.24 -8.01
C ALA A 17 10.81 -1.73 -9.26
N ARG A 18 9.67 -2.34 -9.59
CA ARG A 18 8.82 -1.91 -10.69
C ARG A 18 8.20 -0.52 -10.47
N ILE A 19 7.76 -0.22 -9.25
CA ILE A 19 7.25 1.11 -8.87
C ILE A 19 8.37 2.16 -9.04
N ILE A 20 9.56 1.88 -8.53
CA ILE A 20 10.72 2.79 -8.69
C ILE A 20 11.06 3.02 -10.17
N ALA A 21 10.96 1.99 -11.01
CA ALA A 21 11.33 2.08 -12.42
C ALA A 21 10.30 2.81 -13.30
N LEU A 22 9.02 2.82 -12.92
CA LEU A 22 7.92 3.25 -13.81
C LEU A 22 7.04 4.37 -13.25
N ASP A 23 6.97 4.53 -11.94
CA ASP A 23 5.95 5.36 -11.31
C ASP A 23 6.43 6.77 -10.98
N GLN A 24 7.66 6.88 -10.49
CA GLN A 24 8.19 8.12 -9.93
C GLN A 24 8.96 8.93 -10.97
N GLY A 25 8.81 10.26 -10.95
CA GLY A 25 9.58 11.19 -11.77
C GLY A 25 8.76 11.87 -12.87
N ALA A 26 9.43 12.72 -13.68
CA ALA A 26 8.78 13.56 -14.68
C ALA A 26 8.03 12.79 -15.77
N GLU A 27 8.53 11.60 -16.13
CA GLU A 27 7.93 10.68 -17.11
C GLU A 27 7.15 9.54 -16.44
N GLY A 28 7.07 9.55 -15.10
CA GLY A 28 6.41 8.52 -14.31
C GLY A 28 4.90 8.70 -14.28
N VAL A 29 4.17 7.60 -14.08
CA VAL A 29 2.70 7.64 -14.01
C VAL A 29 2.15 8.22 -12.68
N ASN A 30 3.01 8.45 -11.69
CA ASN A 30 2.72 9.07 -10.38
C ASN A 30 1.46 8.51 -9.71
N SER A 31 1.34 7.18 -9.73
CA SER A 31 0.20 6.44 -9.21
C SER A 31 0.37 5.99 -7.75
N ILE A 32 1.61 5.96 -7.23
CA ILE A 32 1.94 5.62 -5.84
C ILE A 32 2.37 6.89 -5.11
N ILE A 33 1.60 7.29 -4.11
CA ILE A 33 1.88 8.51 -3.35
C ILE A 33 2.82 8.26 -2.16
N GLU A 34 2.84 7.02 -1.65
CA GLU A 34 3.71 6.63 -0.55
C GLU A 34 3.91 5.12 -0.52
N LEU A 35 5.16 4.66 -0.35
CA LEU A 35 5.45 3.26 -0.06
C LEU A 35 5.45 3.02 1.45
N ASN A 36 4.96 1.86 1.88
CA ASN A 36 5.03 1.47 3.28
C ASN A 36 6.48 1.12 3.66
N PRO A 37 7.12 1.84 4.61
CA PRO A 37 8.49 1.52 5.01
C PRO A 37 8.63 0.12 5.63
N ASP A 38 7.54 -0.44 6.15
CA ASP A 38 7.53 -1.74 6.83
C ASP A 38 7.09 -2.89 5.89
N ALA A 39 6.86 -2.63 4.59
CA ALA A 39 6.34 -3.64 3.65
C ALA A 39 7.21 -4.90 3.55
N LEU A 40 8.53 -4.75 3.55
CA LEU A 40 9.45 -5.90 3.50
C LEU A 40 9.43 -6.70 4.80
N GLU A 41 9.33 -6.04 5.95
CA GLU A 41 9.19 -6.71 7.25
C GLU A 41 7.88 -7.52 7.31
N MET A 42 6.78 -6.96 6.82
CA MET A 42 5.50 -7.67 6.70
C MET A 42 5.61 -8.91 5.81
N ALA A 43 6.31 -8.79 4.67
CA ALA A 43 6.53 -9.90 3.75
C ALA A 43 7.41 -11.00 4.38
N GLU A 44 8.48 -10.62 5.08
CA GLU A 44 9.34 -11.54 5.83
C GLU A 44 8.57 -12.29 6.92
N HIS A 45 7.67 -11.59 7.62
CA HIS A 45 6.79 -12.20 8.60
C HIS A 45 5.84 -13.22 7.96
N ALA A 46 5.23 -12.87 6.81
CA ALA A 46 4.37 -13.79 6.08
C ALA A 46 5.12 -15.06 5.62
N ASP A 47 6.35 -14.92 5.12
CA ASP A 47 7.19 -16.06 4.74
C ASP A 47 7.62 -16.91 5.94
N LYS A 48 7.90 -16.29 7.09
CA LYS A 48 8.18 -17.01 8.34
C LYS A 48 6.98 -17.85 8.78
N LEU A 49 5.78 -17.26 8.83
CA LEU A 49 4.56 -17.99 9.17
C LEU A 49 4.30 -19.16 8.21
N ARG A 50 4.49 -18.93 6.91
CA ARG A 50 4.31 -19.97 5.89
C ARG A 50 5.27 -21.15 6.10
N ARG A 51 6.55 -20.88 6.40
CA ARG A 51 7.54 -21.93 6.73
C ARG A 51 7.18 -22.71 7.99
N GLN A 52 6.47 -22.09 8.92
CA GLN A 52 5.94 -22.73 10.13
C GLN A 52 4.60 -23.47 9.89
N GLY A 53 4.13 -23.55 8.64
CA GLY A 53 2.86 -24.20 8.29
C GLY A 53 1.63 -23.34 8.57
N THR A 54 1.80 -22.07 8.96
CA THR A 54 0.70 -21.14 9.22
C THR A 54 0.41 -20.29 7.98
N VAL A 55 -0.78 -20.45 7.42
CA VAL A 55 -1.28 -19.66 6.28
C VAL A 55 -2.61 -19.03 6.68
N LEU A 56 -2.67 -17.70 6.70
CA LEU A 56 -3.81 -16.93 7.21
C LEU A 56 -5.00 -16.87 6.24
N GLY A 57 -4.76 -17.14 4.95
CA GLY A 57 -5.80 -17.18 3.94
C GLY A 57 -5.26 -17.03 2.51
N PRO A 58 -6.16 -16.84 1.52
CA PRO A 58 -5.78 -16.68 0.12
C PRO A 58 -4.85 -15.49 -0.15
N LEU A 59 -4.89 -14.46 0.70
CA LEU A 59 -4.07 -13.25 0.59
C LEU A 59 -2.74 -13.33 1.35
N HIS A 60 -2.41 -14.47 1.96
CA HIS A 60 -1.21 -14.61 2.78
C HIS A 60 0.08 -14.32 2.00
N GLY A 61 0.74 -13.22 2.32
CA GLY A 61 1.97 -12.74 1.69
C GLY A 61 1.75 -11.99 0.37
N ILE A 62 0.50 -11.66 0.01
CA ILE A 62 0.20 -10.94 -1.24
C ILE A 62 0.33 -9.42 -1.00
N PRO A 63 1.19 -8.71 -1.75
CA PRO A 63 1.30 -7.26 -1.66
C PRO A 63 0.06 -6.58 -2.26
N VAL A 64 -0.51 -5.62 -1.52
CA VAL A 64 -1.67 -4.83 -1.91
C VAL A 64 -1.41 -3.35 -1.69
N LEU A 65 -1.97 -2.52 -2.56
CA LEU A 65 -1.97 -1.07 -2.40
C LEU A 65 -3.34 -0.60 -1.93
N LEU A 66 -3.37 0.44 -1.10
CA LEU A 66 -4.59 1.04 -0.60
C LEU A 66 -4.70 2.49 -1.09
N LYS A 67 -5.90 2.94 -1.46
CA LYS A 67 -6.11 4.35 -1.81
C LYS A 67 -5.77 5.24 -0.61
N ASP A 68 -5.12 6.38 -0.82
CA ASP A 68 -4.64 7.28 0.25
C ASP A 68 -5.76 7.97 1.08
N ASN A 69 -7.02 7.59 0.87
CA ASN A 69 -8.15 7.93 1.74
C ASN A 69 -8.63 6.74 2.60
N ILE A 70 -7.83 5.68 2.71
CA ILE A 70 -8.07 4.50 3.54
C ILE A 70 -7.04 4.48 4.67
N ASP A 71 -7.50 4.58 5.92
CA ASP A 71 -6.63 4.54 7.08
C ASP A 71 -5.92 3.19 7.23
N THR A 72 -4.64 3.27 7.61
CA THR A 72 -3.80 2.17 8.08
C THR A 72 -3.08 2.60 9.35
N GLY A 73 -3.00 1.74 10.36
CA GLY A 73 -2.21 1.97 11.57
C GLY A 73 -0.69 1.84 11.38
N ASP A 74 -0.22 1.93 10.13
CA ASP A 74 1.19 1.90 9.75
C ASP A 74 1.81 3.31 9.80
N LYS A 75 3.06 3.46 9.37
CA LYS A 75 3.79 4.75 9.38
C LYS A 75 3.47 5.67 8.19
N MET A 76 2.55 5.28 7.32
CA MET A 76 2.16 6.03 6.12
C MET A 76 1.06 7.06 6.43
N GLN A 77 1.01 8.13 5.64
CA GLN A 77 -0.06 9.11 5.72
C GLN A 77 -1.37 8.55 5.15
N THR A 78 -2.50 9.12 5.58
CA THR A 78 -3.79 8.97 4.91
C THR A 78 -4.29 10.37 4.63
N SER A 79 -3.93 10.91 3.47
CA SER A 79 -4.02 12.33 3.19
C SER A 79 -5.15 12.72 2.23
N ALA A 80 -5.84 11.74 1.64
CA ALA A 80 -6.79 11.95 0.55
C ALA A 80 -6.21 12.81 -0.61
N GLY A 81 -4.89 12.74 -0.83
CA GLY A 81 -4.16 13.57 -1.79
C GLY A 81 -3.90 15.03 -1.35
N SER A 82 -4.17 15.37 -0.09
CA SER A 82 -4.10 16.75 0.40
C SER A 82 -3.00 16.98 1.43
N PHE A 83 -2.18 18.01 1.22
CA PHE A 83 -1.18 18.44 2.19
C PHE A 83 -1.76 18.82 3.56
N ALA A 84 -3.04 19.21 3.62
CA ALA A 84 -3.71 19.59 4.87
C ALA A 84 -3.80 18.44 5.88
N LEU A 85 -3.73 17.18 5.41
CA LEU A 85 -3.82 15.98 6.25
C LEU A 85 -2.45 15.32 6.48
N VAL A 86 -1.37 15.88 5.93
CA VAL A 86 -0.01 15.37 6.19
C VAL A 86 0.41 15.75 7.60
N GLY A 87 0.91 14.77 8.35
CA GLY A 87 1.40 14.97 9.70
C GLY A 87 1.44 13.65 10.47
N LYS A 88 0.56 13.52 11.47
CA LYS A 88 0.46 12.29 12.27
C LYS A 88 -0.32 11.23 11.47
N PRO A 89 0.27 10.04 11.22
CA PRO A 89 -0.46 8.91 10.64
C PRO A 89 -1.70 8.52 11.46
N ALA A 90 -2.61 7.80 10.82
CA ALA A 90 -3.74 7.20 11.50
C ALA A 90 -3.26 6.24 12.61
N THR A 91 -3.99 6.20 13.73
CA THR A 91 -3.60 5.38 14.89
C THR A 91 -4.01 3.92 14.76
N GLN A 92 -4.90 3.61 13.83
CA GLN A 92 -5.46 2.27 13.63
C GLN A 92 -5.84 2.03 12.18
N ASP A 93 -5.95 0.76 11.81
CA ASP A 93 -6.48 0.35 10.52
C ASP A 93 -7.97 0.71 10.39
N SER A 94 -8.38 1.11 9.19
CA SER A 94 -9.78 1.01 8.77
C SER A 94 -10.25 -0.45 8.73
N THR A 95 -11.56 -0.71 8.72
CA THR A 95 -12.10 -2.08 8.66
C THR A 95 -11.56 -2.89 7.47
N VAL A 96 -11.43 -2.27 6.30
CA VAL A 96 -10.89 -2.94 5.11
C VAL A 96 -9.41 -3.28 5.27
N ALA A 97 -8.60 -2.35 5.79
CA ALA A 97 -7.18 -2.59 6.04
C ALA A 97 -6.98 -3.69 7.09
N ALA A 98 -7.77 -3.67 8.17
CA ALA A 98 -7.73 -4.69 9.22
C ALA A 98 -8.07 -6.09 8.66
N ASN A 99 -9.08 -6.20 7.81
CA ASN A 99 -9.46 -7.47 7.19
C ASN A 99 -8.39 -7.99 6.21
N LEU A 100 -7.76 -7.11 5.43
CA LEU A 100 -6.64 -7.47 4.55
C LEU A 100 -5.45 -7.99 5.38
N ARG A 101 -5.11 -7.28 6.47
CA ARG A 101 -4.03 -7.68 7.37
C ARG A 101 -4.33 -9.01 8.06
N ALA A 102 -5.56 -9.21 8.53
CA ALA A 102 -6.00 -10.48 9.11
C ALA A 102 -5.93 -11.64 8.11
N GLY A 103 -6.17 -11.38 6.81
CA GLY A 103 -5.96 -12.35 5.72
C GLY A 103 -4.49 -12.57 5.33
N GLY A 104 -3.55 -11.88 5.99
CA GLY A 104 -2.11 -11.99 5.76
C GLY A 104 -1.57 -11.17 4.58
N ALA A 105 -2.32 -10.19 4.08
CA ALA A 105 -1.84 -9.32 3.01
C ALA A 105 -0.67 -8.44 3.48
N VAL A 106 0.25 -8.14 2.56
CA VAL A 106 1.32 -7.16 2.76
C VAL A 106 0.84 -5.81 2.25
N ILE A 107 0.64 -4.83 3.14
CA ILE A 107 0.24 -3.48 2.71
C ILE A 107 1.48 -2.78 2.15
N LEU A 108 1.58 -2.73 0.82
CA LEU A 108 2.75 -2.24 0.09
C LEU A 108 2.88 -0.72 0.14
N GLY A 109 1.77 0.01 0.21
CA GLY A 109 1.78 1.45 0.08
C GLY A 109 0.40 2.07 -0.12
N LYS A 110 0.40 3.37 -0.36
CA LYS A 110 -0.74 4.20 -0.70
C LYS A 110 -0.74 4.58 -2.18
N THR A 111 -1.88 4.47 -2.85
CA THR A 111 -2.05 4.99 -4.20
C THR A 111 -2.55 6.43 -4.18
N ASN A 112 -2.11 7.18 -5.19
CA ASN A 112 -2.60 8.51 -5.51
C ASN A 112 -4.09 8.46 -5.90
N LEU A 113 -4.76 9.61 -5.82
CA LEU A 113 -6.15 9.80 -6.18
C LEU A 113 -6.41 11.25 -6.60
N SER A 114 -7.54 11.49 -7.27
CA SER A 114 -8.12 12.84 -7.30
C SER A 114 -8.30 13.35 -5.86
N GLU A 115 -7.72 14.51 -5.56
CA GLU A 115 -7.76 15.10 -4.21
C GLU A 115 -9.20 15.14 -3.68
N TRP A 116 -9.37 14.80 -2.39
CA TRP A 116 -10.68 14.72 -1.72
C TRP A 116 -11.68 13.80 -2.45
N ALA A 117 -11.18 12.73 -3.06
CA ALA A 117 -11.95 11.82 -3.88
C ALA A 117 -12.77 12.53 -4.96
N ASN A 118 -12.17 13.55 -5.59
CA ASN A 118 -12.76 14.38 -6.64
C ASN A 118 -13.93 15.28 -6.17
N PHE A 119 -14.09 15.50 -4.86
CA PHE A 119 -15.12 16.36 -4.30
C PHE A 119 -14.57 17.70 -3.82
N ARG A 120 -13.79 18.36 -4.69
CA ARG A 120 -13.07 19.61 -4.38
C ARG A 120 -13.46 20.80 -5.27
N SER A 121 -13.71 20.56 -6.56
CA SER A 121 -14.04 21.60 -7.55
C SER A 121 -14.87 20.99 -8.69
N PHE A 122 -15.69 21.81 -9.35
CA PHE A 122 -16.38 21.42 -10.58
C PHE A 122 -15.44 21.36 -11.81
N GLU A 123 -14.27 22.00 -11.72
CA GLU A 123 -13.24 22.04 -12.77
C GLU A 123 -12.02 21.19 -12.37
N SER A 124 -12.24 20.07 -11.69
CA SER A 124 -11.16 19.20 -11.23
C SER A 124 -10.48 18.44 -12.38
N THR A 125 -9.23 18.06 -12.18
CA THR A 125 -8.50 17.14 -13.05
C THR A 125 -8.46 15.75 -12.41
N SER A 126 -9.01 14.75 -13.09
CA SER A 126 -9.01 13.36 -12.61
C SER A 126 -7.58 12.84 -12.44
N GLY A 127 -7.29 12.23 -11.29
CA GLY A 127 -5.96 11.72 -10.94
C GLY A 127 -4.99 12.76 -10.36
N TRP A 128 -5.32 14.05 -10.37
CA TRP A 128 -4.49 15.07 -9.77
C TRP A 128 -4.73 15.18 -8.25
N SER A 129 -3.64 15.31 -7.51
CA SER A 129 -3.54 15.47 -6.06
C SER A 129 -2.56 16.60 -5.77
N GLY A 130 -2.77 17.33 -4.66
CA GLY A 130 -1.87 18.40 -4.26
C GLY A 130 -0.55 17.84 -3.72
N ARG A 131 -0.62 16.73 -3.00
CA ARG A 131 0.52 15.98 -2.47
C ARG A 131 1.14 15.11 -3.56
#